data_AF-A0A0D7KTL8-F1
#
_entry.id   AF-A0A0D7KTL8-F1
#
_cell.length_a   1.000
_cell.length_b   1.000
_cell.length_c   1.000
_cell.angle_alpha   90.00
_cell.angle_beta   90.00
_cell.angle_gamma   90.00
#
_symmetry.space_group_name_H-M   'P 1'
#
loop_
_entity.id
_entity.type
_entity.pdbx_description
1 polymer ?
#
loop_
_entity_poly.entity_id
_entity_poly.type
_entity_poly.pdbx_seq_one_letter_code
_entity_poly.pdbx_strand_id
1 'polypeptide(L)'
;MQYAQHNQQSHQGNMKPLSAKELEYIVDSISNEDLLIKQCAATAAMATTPGVQQALTHMVGVHQQHMNVLLHTLQQHTHMAPTSPQQSQ
;
A
#
# COMPACT_ATOMS: atom_id res chain seq x y z
N MET A 1 1.44 33.86 35.01
CA MET A 1 0.81 33.75 33.68
C MET A 1 1.28 32.47 33.02
N GLN A 2 0.60 31.36 33.31
CA GLN A 2 1.08 30.01 33.05
C GLN A 2 -0.02 29.14 32.43
N TYR A 3 -0.48 29.40 31.19
CA TYR A 3 -1.38 28.45 30.51
C TYR A 3 -1.29 28.62 28.98
N ALA A 4 -0.30 28.01 28.32
CA ALA A 4 -0.26 27.91 26.84
C ALA A 4 0.55 26.72 26.30
N GLN A 5 0.70 25.64 27.07
CA GLN A 5 1.37 24.43 26.62
C GLN A 5 0.60 23.20 27.12
N HIS A 6 -0.52 22.91 26.48
CA HIS A 6 -1.09 21.58 26.42
C HIS A 6 -2.00 21.54 25.20
N ASN A 7 -1.56 20.83 24.16
CA ASN A 7 -2.29 19.68 23.62
C ASN A 7 -1.89 19.43 22.14
N GLN A 8 -0.66 18.97 21.91
CA GLN A 8 -0.38 18.16 20.71
C GLN A 8 -0.75 16.72 21.07
N GLN A 9 -2.05 16.45 21.04
CA GLN A 9 -2.58 15.10 21.11
C GLN A 9 -2.15 14.36 19.83
N SER A 10 -1.20 13.45 20.03
CA SER A 10 -0.84 12.38 19.12
C SER A 10 -2.09 11.59 18.74
N HIS A 11 -2.64 11.84 17.56
CA HIS A 11 -3.58 10.93 16.92
C HIS A 11 -2.81 9.70 16.44
N GLN A 12 -2.34 8.88 17.39
CA GLN A 12 -2.04 7.49 17.10
C GLN A 12 -3.39 6.83 16.82
N GLY A 13 -3.81 6.92 15.56
CA GLY A 13 -4.90 6.12 15.04
C GLY A 13 -4.63 4.68 15.42
N ASN A 14 -5.56 4.10 16.17
CA ASN A 14 -5.54 2.74 16.67
C ASN A 14 -5.50 1.78 15.46
N MET A 15 -4.32 1.56 14.89
CA MET A 15 -4.10 0.58 13.81
C MET A 15 -4.37 -0.78 14.41
N LYS A 16 -5.59 -1.29 14.19
CA LYS A 16 -5.91 -2.67 14.52
C LYS A 16 -4.94 -3.58 13.76
N PRO A 17 -4.43 -4.64 14.39
CA PRO A 17 -3.67 -5.64 13.66
C PRO A 17 -4.53 -6.16 12.51
N LEU A 18 -3.94 -6.21 11.31
CA LEU A 18 -4.60 -6.75 10.12
C LEU A 18 -4.88 -8.23 10.36
N SER A 19 -6.09 -8.67 9.99
CA SER A 19 -6.43 -10.08 9.98
C SER A 19 -5.72 -10.81 8.84
N ALA A 20 -5.59 -12.13 8.94
CA ALA A 20 -5.02 -12.96 7.86
C ALA A 20 -5.73 -12.73 6.51
N LYS A 21 -7.06 -12.54 6.52
CA LYS A 21 -7.85 -12.25 5.31
C LYS A 21 -7.51 -10.90 4.69
N GLU A 22 -7.24 -9.88 5.51
CA GLU A 22 -6.83 -8.57 5.02
C GLU A 22 -5.41 -8.60 4.44
N LEU A 23 -4.52 -9.44 4.99
CA LEU A 23 -3.19 -9.67 4.42
C LEU A 23 -3.25 -10.40 3.07
N GLU A 24 -4.07 -11.46 2.97
CA GLU A 24 -4.34 -12.14 1.71
C GLU A 24 -4.87 -11.16 0.65
N TYR A 25 -5.83 -10.31 1.04
CA TYR A 25 -6.37 -9.28 0.16
C TYR A 25 -5.31 -8.26 -0.31
N ILE A 26 -4.37 -7.87 0.56
CA ILE A 26 -3.24 -7.00 0.18
C ILE A 26 -2.35 -7.69 -0.85
N VAL A 27 -2.04 -8.98 -0.66
CA VAL A 27 -1.22 -9.76 -1.60
C VAL A 27 -1.90 -9.89 -2.97
N ASP A 28 -3.21 -10.16 -2.98
CA ASP A 28 -3.99 -10.20 -4.22
C ASP A 28 -4.01 -8.83 -4.91
N SER A 29 -4.14 -7.75 -4.13
CA SER A 29 -4.11 -6.38 -4.65
C SER A 29 -2.77 -6.03 -5.28
N ILE A 30 -1.64 -6.49 -4.72
CA ILE A 30 -0.31 -6.29 -5.34
C ILE A 30 -0.25 -6.95 -6.72
N SER A 31 -0.78 -8.17 -6.84
CA SER A 31 -0.83 -8.89 -8.13
C SER A 31 -1.69 -8.16 -9.16
N ASN A 32 -2.80 -7.55 -8.72
CA ASN A 32 -3.65 -6.72 -9.57
C ASN A 32 -2.93 -5.44 -10.04
N GLU A 33 -2.19 -4.75 -9.15
CA GLU A 33 -1.43 -3.55 -9.51
C GLU A 33 -0.33 -3.85 -10.54
N ASP A 34 0.41 -4.96 -10.38
CA ASP A 34 1.42 -5.41 -11.37
C ASP A 34 0.80 -5.70 -12.75
N LEU A 35 -0.38 -6.35 -12.78
CA LEU A 35 -1.11 -6.58 -14.02
C LEU A 35 -1.51 -5.26 -14.70
N LEU A 36 -2.06 -4.31 -13.93
CA LEU A 36 -2.51 -3.02 -14.45
C LEU A 36 -1.34 -2.19 -14.99
N ILE A 37 -0.18 -2.21 -14.32
CA ILE A 37 1.05 -1.57 -14.80
C ILE A 37 1.43 -2.12 -16.17
N LYS A 38 1.49 -3.45 -16.31
CA LYS A 38 1.86 -4.11 -17.58
C LYS A 38 0.89 -3.76 -18.71
N GLN A 39 -0.41 -3.78 -18.44
CA GLN A 39 -1.44 -3.45 -19.42
C GLN A 39 -1.38 -1.98 -19.84
N CYS A 40 -1.21 -1.06 -18.89
CA CYS A 40 -1.07 0.37 -19.19
C CYS A 40 0.17 0.63 -20.04
N ALA A 41 1.32 0.05 -19.67
CA ALA A 41 2.57 0.21 -20.41
C ALA A 41 2.47 -0.37 -21.84
N ALA A 42 1.94 -1.59 -21.99
CA ALA A 42 1.77 -2.22 -23.29
C ALA A 42 0.80 -1.42 -24.18
N THR A 43 -0.33 -0.98 -23.63
CA THR A 43 -1.33 -0.21 -24.38
C THR A 43 -0.80 1.18 -24.74
N ALA A 44 -0.05 1.85 -23.85
CA ALA A 44 0.56 3.14 -24.14
C ALA A 44 1.58 3.06 -25.29
N ALA A 45 2.31 1.94 -25.40
CA ALA A 45 3.26 1.70 -26.48
C ALA A 45 2.57 1.47 -27.84
N MET A 46 1.34 0.95 -27.84
CA MET A 46 0.57 0.66 -29.05
C MET A 46 -0.42 1.78 -29.43
N ALA A 47 -0.73 2.68 -28.50
CA ALA A 47 -1.72 3.73 -28.70
C ALA A 47 -1.25 4.76 -29.75
N THR A 48 -2.13 5.07 -30.69
CA THR A 48 -1.91 6.12 -31.71
C THR A 48 -2.49 7.47 -31.31
N THR A 49 -3.38 7.49 -30.30
CA THR A 49 -3.98 8.72 -29.77
C THR A 49 -3.09 9.29 -28.66
N PRO A 50 -2.50 10.49 -28.82
CA PRO A 50 -1.55 11.04 -27.84
C PRO A 50 -2.14 11.20 -26.43
N GLY A 51 -3.40 11.60 -26.32
CA GLY A 51 -4.08 11.73 -25.03
C GLY A 51 -4.23 10.39 -24.29
N VAL A 52 -4.42 9.30 -25.02
CA VAL A 52 -4.49 7.95 -24.45
C VAL A 52 -3.11 7.50 -23.96
N GLN A 53 -2.06 7.74 -24.76
CA GLN A 53 -0.70 7.43 -24.34
C GLN A 53 -0.29 8.18 -23.06
N GLN A 54 -0.60 9.48 -22.99
CA GLN A 54 -0.33 10.29 -21.80
C GLN A 54 -1.09 9.80 -20.57
N ALA A 55 -2.39 9.51 -20.72
CA ALA A 55 -3.23 9.00 -19.64
C ALA A 55 -2.70 7.66 -19.11
N LEU A 56 -2.38 6.72 -19.99
CA LEU A 56 -1.86 5.40 -19.60
C LEU A 56 -0.47 5.49 -18.96
N THR A 57 0.39 6.38 -19.46
CA THR A 57 1.72 6.63 -18.85
C THR A 57 1.57 7.20 -17.45
N HIS A 58 0.62 8.11 -17.24
CA HIS A 58 0.29 8.62 -15.90
C HIS A 58 -0.22 7.50 -14.97
N MET A 59 -1.12 6.65 -15.47
CA MET A 59 -1.67 5.52 -14.70
C MET A 59 -0.60 4.52 -14.28
N VAL A 60 0.43 4.26 -15.10
CA VAL A 60 1.58 3.45 -14.68
C VAL A 60 2.21 4.00 -13.39
N GLY A 61 2.42 5.33 -13.32
CA GLY A 61 2.97 5.96 -12.11
C GLY A 61 2.04 5.85 -10.90
N VAL A 62 0.73 6.00 -11.09
CA VAL A 62 -0.27 5.85 -10.03
C VAL A 62 -0.26 4.43 -9.46
N HIS A 63 -0.30 3.40 -10.32
CA HIS A 63 -0.28 2.01 -9.90
C HIS A 63 1.04 1.64 -9.18
N GLN A 64 2.18 2.19 -9.62
CA GLN A 64 3.44 2.03 -8.89
C GLN A 64 3.39 2.65 -7.49
N GLN A 65 2.77 3.81 -7.34
CA GLN A 65 2.56 4.42 -6.01
C GLN A 65 1.67 3.53 -5.13
N HIS A 66 0.58 2.98 -5.66
CA HIS A 66 -0.30 2.07 -4.92
C HIS A 66 0.45 0.81 -4.48
N MET A 67 1.23 0.21 -5.38
CA MET A 67 2.04 -0.97 -5.07
C MET A 67 3.03 -0.69 -3.93
N ASN A 68 3.67 0.48 -3.90
CA ASN A 68 4.54 0.87 -2.79
C ASN A 68 3.79 0.99 -1.46
N VAL A 69 2.56 1.52 -1.47
CA VAL A 69 1.73 1.60 -0.26
C VAL A 69 1.34 0.22 0.25
N LEU A 70 0.93 -0.68 -0.65
CA LEU A 70 0.58 -2.07 -0.31
C LEU A 70 1.79 -2.83 0.27
N LEU A 71 2.95 -2.70 -0.36
CA LEU A 71 4.20 -3.30 0.10
C LEU A 71 4.62 -2.78 1.48
N HIS A 72 4.55 -1.46 1.69
CA HIS A 72 4.87 -0.87 2.98
C HIS A 72 3.92 -1.36 4.08
N THR A 73 2.62 -1.46 3.77
CA THR A 73 1.61 -1.99 4.70
C THR A 73 1.91 -3.44 5.08
N LEU A 74 2.30 -4.27 4.11
CA LEU A 74 2.67 -5.67 4.35
C LEU A 74 3.93 -5.79 5.22
N GLN A 75 4.96 -4.98 4.94
CA GLN A 75 6.22 -4.96 5.70
C GLN A 75 6.05 -4.48 7.14
N GLN A 76 5.15 -3.53 7.39
CA GLN A 76 4.81 -3.08 8.73
C GLN A 76 4.18 -4.20 9.56
N HIS A 77 3.37 -5.07 8.93
CA HIS A 77 2.74 -6.20 9.62
C HIS A 77 3.73 -7.36 9.88
N THR A 78 4.63 -7.68 8.95
CA THR A 78 5.62 -8.76 9.18
C THR A 78 6.53 -8.49 10.38
N HIS A 79 6.81 -7.22 10.69
CA HIS A 79 7.56 -6.83 11.88
C HIS A 79 6.76 -6.93 13.20
N MET A 80 5.42 -7.05 13.14
CA MET A 80 4.56 -7.16 14.32
C MET A 80 4.19 -8.61 14.68
N ALA A 81 4.46 -9.58 13.80
CA ALA A 81 4.20 -10.98 14.08
C ALA A 81 5.25 -11.52 15.08
N PRO A 82 4.86 -11.94 16.30
CA PRO A 82 5.81 -12.50 17.26
C PRO A 82 6.31 -13.84 16.74
N THR A 83 7.57 -13.89 16.34
CA THR A 83 8.29 -15.14 16.04
C THR A 83 8.68 -15.86 17.33
N SER A 84 7.69 -16.30 18.12
CA SER A 84 7.96 -17.10 19.31
C SER A 84 6.87 -18.14 19.53
N PRO A 85 7.13 -19.44 19.35
CA PRO A 85 6.33 -20.47 19.99
C PRO A 85 6.64 -20.40 21.49
N GLN A 86 5.82 -19.65 22.23
CA GLN A 86 5.90 -19.68 23.68
C GLN A 86 5.34 -21.03 24.13
N GLN A 87 6.23 -22.02 24.24
CA GLN A 87 6.00 -23.28 24.92
C GLN A 87 5.50 -23.00 26.33
N SER A 88 4.19 -23.15 26.52
CA SER A 88 3.61 -23.36 27.84
C SER A 88 3.95 -24.79 28.28
N GLN A 89 4.88 -24.91 29.23
CA GLN A 89 5.08 -26.10 30.06
C GLN A 89 3.88 -26.36 30.96
#